data_AF-A0A3B8Y4E1-F1
#
_entry.id   AF-A0A3B8Y4E1-F1
#
_cell.length_a   1.000
_cell.length_b   1.000
_cell.length_c   1.000
_cell.angle_alpha   90.00
_cell.angle_beta   90.00
_cell.angle_gamma   90.00
#
_symmetry.space_group_name_H-M   'P 1'
#
loop_
_entity.id
_entity.type
_entity.pdbx_description
1 polymer ?
#
loop_
_entity_poly.entity_id
_entity_poly.type
_entity_poly.pdbx_seq_one_letter_code
_entity_poly.pdbx_strand_id
1 'polypeptide(L)'
;MNQTPKIIVLDDDPTGSQTVHSCLLLMQWDVETLRLGLRDEVPIFFILTNTRALTPKKAANVTQEVCHNLKIAIEAEEIEDFLVVSRSDSTLRGHYPVETDVIAEELGGFDAHFLIPAFFEGGRQTIGSIHYLKIEGKLTPVHETEFAKDSVFGYHYSYLPDYVEEKTQG
;
A
#
# COMPACT_ATOMS: atom_id res chain seq x y z
N MET A 1 -3.57 -28.52 -5.21
CA MET A 1 -4.53 -27.84 -4.31
C MET A 1 -4.30 -26.37 -4.54
N ASN A 2 -5.33 -25.59 -4.86
CA ASN A 2 -5.17 -24.13 -4.91
C ASN A 2 -5.05 -23.66 -3.47
N GLN A 3 -3.83 -23.50 -2.98
CA GLN A 3 -3.60 -22.81 -1.72
C GLN A 3 -4.00 -21.35 -1.93
N THR A 4 -4.77 -20.80 -1.01
CA THR A 4 -5.06 -19.37 -1.01
C THR A 4 -3.74 -18.64 -0.73
N PRO A 5 -3.31 -17.70 -1.58
CA PRO A 5 -2.06 -16.98 -1.37
C PRO A 5 -2.11 -16.20 -0.05
N LYS A 6 -0.96 -16.07 0.61
CA LYS A 6 -0.83 -15.19 1.77
C LYS A 6 -0.82 -13.74 1.33
N ILE A 7 -1.66 -12.91 1.94
CA ILE A 7 -1.78 -11.48 1.66
C ILE A 7 -1.07 -10.72 2.78
N ILE A 8 0.01 -10.05 2.42
CA ILE A 8 0.86 -9.31 3.35
C ILE A 8 0.67 -7.83 3.06
N VAL A 9 0.07 -7.11 4.02
CA VAL A 9 -0.26 -5.69 3.83
C VAL A 9 0.73 -4.81 4.58
N LEU A 10 1.39 -3.90 3.87
CA LEU A 10 2.19 -2.82 4.44
C LEU A 10 1.31 -1.58 4.52
N ASP A 11 0.96 -1.14 5.73
CA ASP A 11 0.04 -0.01 5.96
C ASP A 11 0.83 1.25 6.36
N ASP A 12 0.78 2.28 5.52
CA ASP A 12 1.53 3.53 5.68
C ASP A 12 0.96 4.46 6.77
N ASP A 13 -0.23 4.17 7.31
CA ASP A 13 -0.94 5.01 8.27
C ASP A 13 -1.78 4.20 9.30
N PRO A 14 -1.64 4.47 10.62
CA PRO A 14 -2.37 3.76 11.68
C PRO A 14 -3.89 3.87 11.58
N THR A 15 -4.42 4.90 10.92
CA THR A 15 -5.87 5.10 10.77
C THR A 15 -6.51 4.11 9.81
N GLY A 16 -5.76 3.59 8.82
CA GLY A 16 -6.26 2.63 7.83
C GLY A 16 -6.59 1.27 8.46
N SER A 17 -5.71 0.78 9.32
CA SER A 17 -5.87 -0.52 10.01
C SER A 17 -7.07 -0.61 10.96
N GLN A 18 -7.63 0.52 11.43
CA GLN A 18 -8.79 0.55 12.34
C GLN A 18 -10.09 0.03 11.72
N THR A 19 -10.12 -0.14 10.40
CA THR A 19 -11.29 -0.62 9.65
C THR A 19 -11.27 -2.13 9.39
N VAL A 20 -10.22 -2.82 9.80
CA VAL A 20 -10.03 -4.25 9.56
C VAL A 20 -10.25 -5.04 10.83
N HIS A 21 -10.90 -6.19 10.72
CA HIS A 21 -11.13 -7.10 11.84
C HIS A 21 -10.78 -8.54 11.43
N SER A 22 -10.59 -9.41 12.44
CA SER A 22 -10.36 -10.84 12.24
C SER A 22 -9.08 -11.18 11.46
N CYS A 23 -8.05 -10.32 11.54
CA CYS A 23 -6.69 -10.59 11.07
C CYS A 23 -5.68 -9.95 12.02
N LEU A 24 -4.41 -10.36 11.93
CA LEU A 24 -3.35 -9.78 12.73
C LEU A 24 -2.94 -8.40 12.23
N LEU A 25 -2.64 -7.51 13.18
CA LEU A 25 -1.97 -6.23 12.96
C LEU A 25 -0.64 -6.26 13.72
N LEU A 26 0.46 -6.36 12.98
CA LEU A 26 1.80 -6.39 13.52
C LEU A 26 2.34 -4.96 13.62
N MET A 27 2.73 -4.59 14.83
CA MET A 27 3.31 -3.27 15.14
C MET A 27 4.85 -3.27 15.08
N GLN A 28 5.44 -4.43 14.78
CA GLN A 28 6.86 -4.68 14.69
C GLN A 28 7.09 -5.67 13.53
N TRP A 29 8.30 -5.65 12.98
CA TRP A 29 8.68 -6.44 11.81
C TRP A 29 10.02 -7.14 12.03
N ASP A 30 10.37 -7.50 13.26
CA ASP A 30 11.41 -8.49 13.48
C ASP A 30 10.95 -9.84 12.91
N VAL A 31 11.91 -10.67 12.50
CA VAL A 31 11.64 -11.93 11.78
C VAL A 31 10.69 -12.84 12.56
N GLU A 32 10.81 -12.95 13.88
CA GLU A 32 9.96 -13.82 14.68
C GLU A 32 8.51 -13.32 14.72
N THR A 33 8.30 -12.01 14.88
CA THR A 33 6.96 -11.40 14.77
C THR A 33 6.34 -11.59 13.40
N LEU A 34 7.12 -11.46 12.32
CA LEU A 34 6.61 -11.67 10.95
C LEU A 34 6.20 -13.13 10.71
N ARG A 35 6.96 -14.09 11.24
CA ARG A 35 6.60 -15.52 11.17
C ARG A 35 5.30 -15.83 11.89
N LEU A 36 4.96 -15.11 12.98
CA LEU A 36 3.64 -15.24 13.60
C LEU A 36 2.52 -14.87 12.62
N GLY A 37 2.67 -13.77 11.88
CA GLY A 37 1.70 -13.37 10.84
C GLY A 37 1.58 -14.37 9.69
N LEU A 38 2.73 -14.87 9.23
CA LEU A 38 2.79 -15.86 8.14
C LEU A 38 2.12 -17.19 8.52
N ARG A 39 2.27 -17.64 9.77
CA ARG A 39 1.69 -18.88 10.31
C ARG A 39 0.22 -18.82 10.67
N ASP A 40 -0.35 -17.63 10.78
CA ASP A 40 -1.74 -17.46 11.17
C ASP A 40 -2.68 -18.22 10.22
N GLU A 41 -3.80 -18.74 10.70
CA GLU A 41 -4.74 -19.46 9.83
C GLU A 41 -5.46 -18.51 8.85
N VAL A 42 -5.59 -17.23 9.23
CA VAL A 42 -6.14 -16.19 8.37
C VAL A 42 -5.13 -15.90 7.25
N PRO A 43 -5.56 -15.85 5.98
CA PRO A 43 -4.64 -15.68 4.85
C PRO A 43 -4.13 -14.25 4.71
N ILE A 44 -4.52 -13.31 5.58
CA ILE A 44 -4.15 -11.89 5.51
C ILE A 44 -3.66 -11.39 6.86
N PHE A 45 -2.62 -10.56 6.85
CA PHE A 45 -2.19 -9.79 8.01
C PHE A 45 -1.60 -8.45 7.59
N PHE A 46 -1.53 -7.52 8.54
CA PHE A 46 -1.06 -6.17 8.35
C PHE A 46 0.24 -5.95 9.10
N ILE A 47 1.13 -5.17 8.52
CA ILE A 47 2.32 -4.61 9.14
C ILE A 47 2.15 -3.10 9.12
N LEU A 48 2.02 -2.49 10.29
CA LEU A 48 1.90 -1.04 10.39
C LEU A 48 3.29 -0.40 10.27
N THR A 49 3.61 0.16 9.10
CA THR A 49 4.88 0.85 8.86
C THR A 49 4.81 2.32 9.28
N ASN A 50 3.61 2.93 9.24
CA ASN A 50 3.36 4.33 9.62
C ASN A 50 4.32 5.31 8.89
N THR A 51 4.61 5.02 7.63
CA THR A 51 5.60 5.73 6.81
C THR A 51 5.08 7.05 6.27
N ARG A 52 3.76 7.28 6.18
CA ARG A 52 3.17 8.50 5.62
C ARG A 52 3.62 9.79 6.31
N ALA A 53 3.90 9.73 7.60
CA ALA A 53 4.37 10.88 8.38
C ALA A 53 5.89 11.14 8.24
N LEU A 54 6.61 10.31 7.48
CA LEU A 54 8.06 10.35 7.35
C LEU A 54 8.49 11.13 6.11
N THR A 55 9.80 11.39 6.02
CA THR A 55 10.38 11.88 4.76
C THR A 55 10.52 10.72 3.77
N PRO A 56 10.53 10.96 2.45
CA PRO A 56 10.67 9.89 1.46
C PRO A 56 11.85 8.96 1.71
N LYS A 57 13.01 9.51 2.11
CA LYS A 57 14.20 8.71 2.46
C LYS A 57 13.97 7.79 3.68
N LYS A 58 13.26 8.28 4.69
CA LYS A 58 12.96 7.47 5.89
C LYS A 58 11.90 6.41 5.57
N ALA A 59 10.89 6.75 4.77
CA ALA A 59 9.89 5.80 4.30
C ALA A 59 10.53 4.66 3.49
N ALA A 60 11.47 4.98 2.58
CA ALA A 60 12.26 3.99 1.86
C ALA A 60 13.03 3.06 2.81
N ASN A 61 13.77 3.63 3.78
CA ASN A 61 14.55 2.83 4.74
C ASN A 61 13.66 1.88 5.57
N VAL A 62 12.51 2.36 6.07
CA VAL A 62 11.58 1.54 6.84
C VAL A 62 11.00 0.43 5.96
N THR A 63 10.57 0.77 4.74
CA THR A 63 10.02 -0.21 3.79
C THR A 63 11.06 -1.28 3.45
N GLN A 64 12.32 -0.88 3.24
CA GLN A 64 13.41 -1.79 2.97
C GLN A 64 13.67 -2.73 4.15
N GLU A 65 13.72 -2.21 5.37
CA GLU A 65 13.93 -3.01 6.58
C GLU A 65 12.82 -4.05 6.77
N VAL A 66 11.56 -3.64 6.58
CA VAL A 66 10.41 -4.55 6.67
C VAL A 66 10.50 -5.62 5.59
N CYS A 67 10.76 -5.25 4.33
CA CYS A 67 10.86 -6.19 3.22
C CYS A 67 12.03 -7.16 3.40
N HIS A 68 13.17 -6.70 3.87
CA HIS A 68 14.34 -7.54 4.15
C HIS A 68 14.01 -8.61 5.20
N ASN A 69 13.43 -8.23 6.33
CA ASN A 69 13.04 -9.18 7.38
C ASN A 69 11.92 -10.10 6.91
N LEU A 70 10.99 -9.59 6.10
CA LEU A 70 9.89 -10.36 5.54
C LEU A 70 10.39 -11.43 4.58
N LYS A 71 11.40 -11.13 3.75
CA LYS A 71 12.04 -12.11 2.87
C LYS A 71 12.60 -13.29 3.67
N ILE A 72 13.34 -13.00 4.75
CA ILE A 72 13.88 -14.02 5.65
C ILE A 72 12.76 -14.86 6.28
N ALA A 73 11.67 -14.20 6.72
CA ALA A 73 10.53 -14.88 7.32
C ALA A 73 9.77 -15.77 6.33
N ILE A 74 9.56 -15.30 5.09
CA ILE A 74 8.91 -16.05 4.00
C ILE A 74 9.72 -17.30 3.66
N GLU A 75 11.04 -17.16 3.48
CA GLU A 75 11.94 -18.28 3.22
C GLU A 75 11.92 -19.32 4.37
N ALA A 76 11.88 -18.86 5.62
CA ALA A 76 11.85 -19.73 6.79
C ALA A 76 10.51 -20.48 6.99
N GLU A 77 9.42 -19.97 6.42
CA GLU A 77 8.09 -20.61 6.44
C GLU A 77 7.77 -21.35 5.13
N GLU A 78 8.72 -21.41 4.19
CA GLU A 78 8.59 -22.10 2.89
C GLU A 78 7.35 -21.63 2.09
N ILE A 79 7.05 -20.33 2.14
CA ILE A 79 5.90 -19.72 1.44
C ILE A 79 6.31 -19.34 0.02
N GLU A 80 5.73 -20.03 -0.96
CA GLU A 80 5.98 -19.76 -2.38
C GLU A 80 4.95 -18.79 -3.01
N ASP A 81 3.71 -18.78 -2.52
CA ASP A 81 2.60 -18.02 -3.10
C ASP A 81 2.08 -16.95 -2.12
N PHE A 82 2.42 -15.69 -2.40
CA PHE A 82 2.01 -14.55 -1.61
C PHE A 82 1.77 -13.30 -2.47
N LEU A 83 0.96 -12.39 -1.94
CA LEU A 83 0.69 -11.06 -2.47
C LEU A 83 1.17 -10.02 -1.47
N VAL A 84 1.89 -9.02 -1.96
CA VAL A 84 2.22 -7.83 -1.16
C VAL A 84 1.29 -6.70 -1.56
N VAL A 85 0.64 -6.10 -0.56
CA VAL A 85 -0.22 -4.93 -0.75
C VAL A 85 0.43 -3.75 -0.05
N SER A 86 0.89 -2.77 -0.84
CA SER A 86 1.21 -1.44 -0.31
C SER A 86 -0.11 -0.68 -0.14
N ARG A 87 -0.59 -0.56 1.10
CA ARG A 87 -1.82 0.15 1.42
C ARG A 87 -1.50 1.60 1.71
N SER A 88 -2.14 2.50 0.96
CA SER A 88 -1.96 3.94 1.09
C SER A 88 -3.30 4.70 1.02
N ASP A 89 -3.25 6.02 0.88
CA ASP A 89 -4.41 6.90 0.91
C ASP A 89 -5.22 6.80 -0.39
N SER A 90 -6.52 6.54 -0.25
CA SER A 90 -7.43 6.51 -1.39
C SER A 90 -7.46 7.82 -2.18
N THR A 91 -7.07 8.96 -1.58
CA THR A 91 -6.92 10.25 -2.29
C THR A 91 -5.52 10.52 -2.83
N LEU A 92 -4.74 9.47 -3.09
CA LEU A 92 -3.45 9.47 -3.81
C LEU A 92 -2.29 10.18 -3.08
N ARG A 93 -2.44 10.47 -1.78
CA ARG A 93 -1.37 11.02 -0.95
C ARG A 93 -0.54 9.91 -0.34
N GLY A 94 0.77 9.97 -0.48
CA GLY A 94 1.66 8.96 0.05
C GLY A 94 2.99 8.98 -0.67
N HIS A 95 3.87 8.04 -0.31
CA HIS A 95 5.20 7.96 -0.87
C HIS A 95 5.28 7.18 -2.18
N TYR A 96 4.16 6.91 -2.86
CA TYR A 96 4.20 6.32 -4.20
C TYR A 96 5.05 7.19 -5.17
N PRO A 97 5.99 6.60 -5.94
CA PRO A 97 6.25 5.15 -6.08
C PRO A 97 7.33 4.59 -5.13
N VAL A 98 7.97 5.41 -4.31
CA VAL A 98 9.13 5.04 -3.45
C VAL A 98 8.91 3.74 -2.69
N GLU A 99 7.78 3.58 -2.01
CA GLU A 99 7.50 2.36 -1.23
C GLU A 99 7.33 1.14 -2.13
N THR A 100 6.64 1.31 -3.26
CA THR A 100 6.37 0.21 -4.20
C THR A 100 7.61 -0.21 -4.96
N ASP A 101 8.52 0.72 -5.25
CA ASP A 101 9.80 0.45 -5.88
C ASP A 101 10.69 -0.35 -4.93
N VAL A 102 10.80 0.07 -3.66
CA VAL A 102 11.57 -0.67 -2.65
C VAL A 102 11.02 -2.08 -2.42
N ILE A 103 9.69 -2.24 -2.39
CA ILE A 103 9.06 -3.57 -2.30
C ILE A 103 9.48 -4.44 -3.50
N ALA A 104 9.40 -3.90 -4.72
CA ALA A 104 9.78 -4.62 -5.93
C ALA A 104 11.28 -4.94 -5.99
N GLU A 105 12.15 -4.11 -5.43
CA GLU A 105 13.60 -4.36 -5.35
C GLU A 105 13.94 -5.48 -4.36
N GLU A 106 13.33 -5.49 -3.17
CA GLU A 106 13.67 -6.44 -2.10
C GLU A 106 12.99 -7.81 -2.26
N LEU A 107 11.69 -7.79 -2.61
CA LEU A 107 10.80 -8.96 -2.72
C LEU A 107 10.44 -9.31 -4.15
N GLY A 108 11.11 -8.69 -5.13
CA GLY A 108 10.79 -8.76 -6.55
C GLY A 108 10.67 -10.16 -7.16
N GLY A 109 10.22 -10.17 -8.42
CA GLY A 109 9.69 -11.35 -9.11
C GLY A 109 8.22 -11.19 -9.50
N PHE A 110 7.62 -10.02 -9.26
CA PHE A 110 6.25 -9.71 -9.66
C PHE A 110 6.17 -9.38 -11.16
N ASP A 111 5.22 -10.00 -11.87
CA ASP A 111 4.96 -9.70 -13.28
C ASP A 111 4.26 -8.33 -13.49
N ALA A 112 3.54 -7.85 -12.46
CA ALA A 112 2.76 -6.62 -12.54
C ALA A 112 2.53 -5.99 -11.16
N HIS A 113 2.34 -4.67 -11.16
CA HIS A 113 1.84 -3.90 -10.03
C HIS A 113 0.54 -3.20 -10.44
N PHE A 114 -0.53 -3.40 -9.67
CA PHE A 114 -1.83 -2.78 -9.88
C PHE A 114 -2.06 -1.61 -8.92
N LEU A 115 -2.22 -0.40 -9.46
CA LEU A 115 -2.62 0.79 -8.69
C LEU A 115 -4.15 0.87 -8.59
N ILE A 116 -4.70 0.58 -7.41
CA ILE A 116 -6.16 0.52 -7.19
C ILE A 116 -6.56 1.41 -6.00
N PRO A 117 -6.74 2.74 -6.21
CA PRO A 117 -7.11 3.68 -5.15
C PRO A 117 -8.61 3.72 -4.84
N ALA A 118 -9.42 2.92 -5.53
CA ALA A 118 -10.87 2.89 -5.34
C ALA A 118 -11.23 2.41 -3.92
N PHE A 119 -12.11 3.16 -3.25
CA PHE A 119 -12.64 2.83 -1.94
C PHE A 119 -14.09 3.29 -1.84
N PHE A 120 -15.02 2.39 -2.15
CA PHE A 120 -16.43 2.73 -2.38
C PHE A 120 -17.14 3.26 -1.14
N GLU A 121 -16.86 2.68 0.03
CA GLU A 121 -17.39 3.11 1.32
C GLU A 121 -16.90 4.53 1.66
N GLY A 122 -15.66 4.84 1.28
CA GLY A 122 -15.11 6.19 1.31
C GLY A 122 -15.61 7.11 0.19
N GLY A 123 -16.45 6.63 -0.75
CA GLY A 123 -16.89 7.41 -1.90
C GLY A 123 -15.81 7.67 -2.96
N ARG A 124 -14.70 6.92 -2.94
CA ARG A 124 -13.62 7.00 -3.94
C ARG A 124 -13.87 6.00 -5.05
N GLN A 125 -13.87 6.45 -6.30
CA GLN A 125 -14.20 5.64 -7.46
C GLN A 125 -13.22 5.90 -8.61
N THR A 126 -12.83 4.85 -9.33
CA THR A 126 -12.03 4.97 -10.56
C THR A 126 -12.90 4.57 -11.74
N ILE A 127 -13.14 5.49 -12.68
CA ILE A 127 -13.98 5.28 -13.86
C ILE A 127 -13.22 5.76 -15.09
N GLY A 128 -13.01 4.89 -16.08
CA GLY A 128 -12.24 5.23 -17.28
C GLY A 128 -10.82 5.72 -16.95
N SER A 129 -10.20 5.11 -15.94
CA SER A 129 -8.89 5.49 -15.38
C SER A 129 -8.82 6.89 -14.76
N ILE A 130 -9.94 7.59 -14.60
CA ILE A 130 -10.01 8.83 -13.82
C ILE A 130 -10.46 8.50 -12.40
N HIS A 131 -9.74 9.00 -11.41
CA HIS A 131 -10.05 8.82 -10.00
C HIS A 131 -10.87 9.99 -9.44
N TYR A 132 -11.95 9.66 -8.72
CA TYR A 132 -12.94 10.60 -8.23
C TYR A 132 -13.18 10.43 -6.73
N LEU A 133 -13.50 11.54 -6.08
CA LEU A 133 -14.08 11.59 -4.75
C LEU A 133 -15.54 12.06 -4.84
N LYS A 134 -16.45 11.32 -4.21
CA LYS A 134 -17.85 11.72 -4.10
C LYS A 134 -18.02 12.80 -3.01
N ILE A 135 -18.31 14.03 -3.43
CA ILE A 135 -18.56 15.19 -2.55
C ILE A 135 -20.02 15.61 -2.77
N GLU A 136 -20.81 15.63 -1.69
CA GLU A 136 -22.24 16.01 -1.74
C GLU A 136 -23.05 15.28 -2.84
N GLY A 137 -22.72 14.02 -3.10
CA GLY A 137 -23.40 13.21 -4.11
C GLY A 137 -22.81 13.31 -5.53
N LYS A 138 -21.92 14.28 -5.79
CA LYS A 138 -21.27 14.49 -7.09
C LYS A 138 -19.89 13.85 -7.12
N LEU A 139 -19.52 13.21 -8.23
CA LEU A 139 -18.15 12.76 -8.48
C LEU A 139 -17.29 13.97 -8.87
N THR A 140 -16.31 14.27 -8.05
CA THR A 140 -15.32 15.34 -8.27
C THR A 140 -13.96 14.66 -8.54
N PRO A 141 -13.29 14.95 -9.67
CA PRO A 141 -11.94 14.46 -9.92
C PRO A 141 -11.01 14.82 -8.74
N VAL A 142 -10.22 13.87 -8.26
CA VAL A 142 -9.41 14.09 -7.05
C VAL A 142 -8.41 15.25 -7.16
N HIS A 143 -7.95 15.61 -8.37
CA HIS A 143 -7.06 16.74 -8.63
C HIS A 143 -7.73 18.11 -8.42
N GLU A 144 -9.07 18.17 -8.45
CA GLU A 144 -9.84 19.39 -8.17
C GLU A 144 -10.09 19.60 -6.67
N THR A 145 -9.80 18.60 -5.85
CA THR A 145 -10.05 18.63 -4.39
C THR A 145 -8.89 19.26 -3.62
N GLU A 146 -9.10 19.51 -2.34
CA GLU A 146 -8.06 19.95 -1.41
C GLU A 146 -6.91 18.95 -1.27
N PHE A 147 -7.15 17.65 -1.48
CA PHE A 147 -6.13 16.60 -1.32
C PHE A 147 -4.99 16.71 -2.33
N ALA A 148 -5.28 17.22 -3.54
CA ALA A 148 -4.28 17.47 -4.57
C ALA A 148 -3.37 18.67 -4.27
N LYS A 149 -3.81 19.55 -3.36
CA LYS A 149 -3.09 20.73 -2.90
C LYS A 149 -2.34 20.49 -1.58
N ASP A 150 -2.20 19.23 -1.19
CA ASP A 150 -1.42 18.84 -0.01
C ASP A 150 0.02 19.37 -0.11
N SER A 151 0.53 19.92 0.99
CA SER A 151 1.85 20.58 1.00
C SER A 151 3.03 19.62 0.87
N VAL A 152 2.81 18.32 1.11
CA VAL A 152 3.82 17.26 1.06
C VAL A 152 3.59 16.37 -0.15
N PHE A 153 2.34 16.02 -0.44
CA PHE A 153 1.98 14.96 -1.40
C PHE A 153 1.20 15.44 -2.62
N GLY A 154 1.17 16.75 -2.89
CA GLY A 154 0.44 17.33 -4.02
C GLY A 154 0.69 16.65 -5.37
N TYR A 155 -0.31 16.76 -6.25
CA TYR A 155 -0.34 16.17 -7.59
C TYR A 155 -1.31 16.93 -8.48
N HIS A 156 -1.19 16.77 -9.81
CA HIS A 156 -1.95 17.55 -10.77
C HIS A 156 -3.03 16.76 -11.54
N TYR A 157 -2.97 15.43 -11.51
CA TYR A 157 -3.79 14.59 -12.37
C TYR A 157 -4.75 13.69 -11.60
N SER A 158 -5.95 13.50 -12.17
CA SER A 158 -6.87 12.42 -11.77
C SER A 158 -6.92 11.27 -12.74
N TYR A 159 -6.50 11.48 -13.99
CA TYR A 159 -6.25 10.37 -14.90
C TYR A 159 -5.01 9.63 -14.39
N LEU A 160 -5.20 8.40 -13.92
CA LEU A 160 -4.19 7.65 -13.19
C LEU A 160 -2.89 7.43 -13.98
N PRO A 161 -2.91 7.19 -15.31
CA PRO A 161 -1.66 7.13 -16.07
C PRO A 161 -0.83 8.41 -15.99
N ASP A 162 -1.43 9.60 -16.14
CA ASP A 162 -0.71 10.87 -16.03
C ASP A 162 -0.23 11.12 -14.58
N TYR A 163 -1.01 10.69 -13.57
CA TYR A 163 -0.59 10.73 -12.17
C TYR A 163 0.65 9.84 -11.94
N VAL A 164 0.67 8.63 -12.52
CA VAL A 164 1.80 7.72 -12.42
C VAL A 164 3.03 8.32 -13.11
N GLU A 165 2.89 8.84 -14.32
CA GLU A 165 3.98 9.52 -15.05
C GLU A 165 4.51 10.71 -14.24
N GLU A 166 3.64 11.52 -13.64
CA GLU A 166 4.04 12.62 -12.75
C GLU A 166 4.85 12.13 -11.55
N LYS A 167 4.38 11.08 -10.86
CA LYS A 167 5.04 10.60 -9.63
C LYS A 167 6.35 9.86 -9.91
N THR A 168 6.45 9.20 -11.06
CA THR A 168 7.64 8.44 -11.49
C THR A 168 8.65 9.29 -12.26
N GLN A 169 8.24 10.46 -12.78
CA GLN A 169 9.03 11.32 -13.66
C GLN A 169 9.36 10.68 -15.03
N GLY A 170 8.54 9.75 -15.51
CA GLY A 170 8.66 9.10 -16.83
C GLY A 170 8.18 7.66 -16.85
#